data_AF-A0A8X7R3H8-F1
#
_entry.id   AF-A0A8X7R3H8-F1
#
_cell.length_a   1.000
_cell.length_b   1.000
_cell.length_c   1.000
_cell.angle_alpha   90.00
_cell.angle_beta   90.00
_cell.angle_gamma   90.00
#
_symmetry.space_group_name_H-M   'P 1'
#
loop_
_entity.id
_entity.type
_entity.pdbx_description
1 polymer ?
#
loop_
_entity_poly.entity_id
_entity_poly.type
_entity_poly.pdbx_seq_one_letter_code
_entity_poly.pdbx_strand_id
1 'polypeptide(L)'
;MDLPRLVKTTPSQPRCFFGYDPVNNQYKVLCIAPNLAGHATPQINHYQVFTLGADPKTWRFIGCGIPHSTYSYGLCIDGFVYYIASTGTDVCDEIRFEV
;
A
#
# COMPACT_ATOMS: atom_id res chain seq x y z
N MET A 1 3.90 -8.56 -17.98
CA MET A 1 4.43 -7.23 -17.60
C MET A 1 5.13 -7.40 -16.27
N ASP A 2 6.42 -7.07 -16.20
CA ASP A 2 7.17 -7.20 -14.95
C ASP A 2 7.15 -5.87 -14.20
N LEU A 3 6.81 -5.94 -12.91
CA LEU A 3 6.91 -4.81 -11.99
C LEU A 3 8.36 -4.68 -11.50
N PRO A 4 8.90 -3.44 -11.35
CA PRO A 4 10.20 -3.25 -10.72
C PRO A 4 10.17 -3.75 -9.27
N ARG A 5 11.33 -4.10 -8.72
CA ARG A 5 11.43 -4.48 -7.30
C ARG A 5 11.01 -3.31 -6.41
N LEU A 6 10.24 -3.61 -5.37
CA LEU A 6 9.89 -2.64 -4.33
C LEU A 6 11.14 -2.14 -3.61
N VAL A 7 11.09 -0.88 -3.16
CA VAL A 7 12.19 -0.23 -2.45
C VAL A 7 12.01 -0.46 -0.94
N LYS A 8 13.09 -0.77 -0.20
CA LYS A 8 13.08 -0.92 1.26
C LYS A 8 12.00 -1.87 1.80
N THR A 9 11.95 -3.10 1.29
CA THR A 9 11.11 -4.18 1.82
C THR A 9 11.88 -5.07 2.78
N THR A 10 11.17 -5.59 3.78
CA THR A 10 11.66 -6.66 4.67
C THR A 10 11.43 -8.04 4.04
N PRO A 11 11.95 -9.14 4.61
CA PRO A 11 11.75 -10.49 4.07
C PRO A 11 10.29 -10.94 4.03
N SER A 12 9.41 -10.31 4.82
CA SER A 12 7.97 -10.58 4.76
C SER A 12 7.38 -10.14 3.43
N GLN A 13 6.50 -10.96 2.87
CA GLN A 13 5.85 -10.65 1.61
C GLN A 13 4.96 -9.40 1.75
N PRO A 14 5.14 -8.38 0.91
CA PRO A 14 4.29 -7.19 0.91
C PRO A 14 2.88 -7.56 0.43
N ARG A 15 1.86 -6.88 0.96
CA ARG A 15 0.49 -6.98 0.44
C ARG A 15 0.29 -5.90 -0.61
N CYS A 16 -0.12 -6.30 -1.82
CA CYS A 16 -0.32 -5.37 -2.92
C CYS A 16 -1.76 -5.40 -3.41
N PHE A 17 -2.24 -4.25 -3.88
CA PHE A 17 -3.58 -3.99 -4.35
C PHE A 17 -3.50 -3.27 -5.68
N PHE A 18 -4.34 -3.68 -6.63
CA PHE A 18 -4.42 -3.08 -7.95
C PHE A 18 -5.65 -2.21 -8.06
N GLY A 19 -5.53 -1.07 -8.74
CA GLY A 19 -6.64 -0.17 -8.94
C GLY A 19 -6.49 0.73 -10.16
N TYR A 20 -7.56 1.44 -10.46
CA TYR A 20 -7.67 2.36 -11.59
C TYR A 20 -7.95 3.77 -11.07
N ASP A 21 -7.11 4.72 -11.50
CA ASP A 21 -7.26 6.14 -11.31
C ASP A 21 -8.13 6.72 -12.44
N PRO A 22 -9.40 7.07 -12.16
CA PRO A 22 -10.27 7.66 -13.17
C PRO A 22 -9.91 9.11 -13.52
N VAL A 23 -9.15 9.81 -12.67
CA VAL A 23 -8.75 11.22 -12.89
C VAL A 23 -7.66 11.28 -13.95
N ASN A 24 -6.63 10.45 -13.80
CA ASN A 24 -5.49 10.43 -14.72
C ASN A 24 -5.59 9.34 -15.81
N ASN A 25 -6.66 8.53 -15.81
CA ASN A 25 -6.87 7.40 -16.72
C ASN A 25 -5.67 6.43 -16.70
N GLN A 26 -5.29 6.00 -15.50
CA GLN A 26 -4.10 5.19 -15.27
C GLN A 26 -4.40 4.04 -14.33
N TYR A 27 -3.69 2.93 -14.49
CA TYR A 27 -3.72 1.84 -13.52
C TYR A 27 -2.56 1.97 -12.56
N LYS A 28 -2.80 1.74 -11.26
CA LYS A 28 -1.74 1.77 -10.24
C LYS A 28 -1.78 0.53 -9.34
N VAL A 29 -0.65 0.27 -8.70
CA VAL A 29 -0.47 -0.79 -7.71
C VAL A 29 -0.02 -0.15 -6.41
N LEU A 30 -0.81 -0.30 -5.34
CA LEU A 30 -0.41 -0.01 -3.97
C LEU A 30 0.24 -1.24 -3.36
N CYS A 31 1.40 -1.11 -2.73
CA CYS A 31 2.03 -2.15 -1.95
C CYS A 31 2.34 -1.65 -0.54
N ILE A 32 2.08 -2.51 0.44
CA ILE A 32 2.27 -2.26 1.87
C ILE A 32 3.26 -3.30 2.38
N ALA A 33 4.42 -2.83 2.82
CA ALA A 33 5.50 -3.68 3.34
C ALA A 33 5.76 -3.36 4.82
N PRO A 34 5.93 -4.36 5.70
CA PRO A 34 6.30 -4.12 7.09
C PRO A 34 7.66 -3.44 7.21
N ASN A 35 7.78 -2.40 8.04
CA ASN A 35 9.07 -1.91 8.50
C ASN A 35 9.45 -2.67 9.79
N LEU A 36 10.59 -3.37 9.77
CA LEU A 36 11.12 -4.09 10.93
C LEU A 36 12.19 -3.28 11.68
N ALA A 37 12.18 -1.95 11.56
CA ALA A 37 13.13 -1.08 12.24
C ALA A 37 12.87 -1.06 13.76
N GLY A 38 13.43 -2.06 14.45
CA GLY A 38 13.58 -2.12 15.91
C GLY A 38 12.29 -2.38 16.69
N HIS A 39 12.38 -3.27 17.67
CA HIS A 39 11.30 -3.70 18.58
C HIS A 39 10.64 -2.59 19.43
N ALA A 40 10.95 -1.31 19.18
CA ALA A 40 10.54 -0.18 20.01
C ALA A 40 9.58 0.79 19.30
N THR A 41 9.26 0.60 18.01
CA THR A 41 8.31 1.46 17.30
C THR A 41 7.04 0.70 16.93
N PRO A 42 5.85 1.32 17.04
CA PRO A 42 4.62 0.73 16.52
C PRO A 42 4.86 0.39 15.05
N GLN A 43 4.36 -0.76 14.59
CA GLN A 43 4.64 -1.36 13.29
C GLN A 43 4.35 -0.36 12.14
N ILE A 44 5.36 0.42 11.76
CA ILE A 44 5.23 1.42 10.69
C ILE A 44 5.28 0.63 9.39
N ASN A 45 4.24 0.65 8.56
CA ASN A 45 4.37 0.07 7.23
C ASN A 45 4.97 1.08 6.26
N HIS A 46 5.73 0.57 5.29
CA HIS A 46 6.10 1.32 4.10
C HIS A 46 4.99 1.15 3.05
N TYR A 47 4.40 2.27 2.66
CA TYR A 47 3.38 2.35 1.62
C TYR A 47 4.06 2.85 0.35
N GLN A 48 3.91 2.11 -0.74
CA GLN A 48 4.46 2.47 -2.03
C GLN A 48 3.39 2.32 -3.10
N VAL A 49 3.32 3.25 -4.05
CA VAL A 49 2.48 3.08 -5.23
C VAL A 49 3.34 3.07 -6.49
N PHE A 50 2.89 2.32 -7.49
CA PHE A 50 3.47 2.27 -8.82
C PHE A 50 2.39 2.51 -9.86
N THR A 51 2.66 3.37 -10.84
CA THR A 51 1.76 3.59 -11.99
C THR A 51 2.19 2.69 -13.15
N LEU A 52 1.27 1.87 -13.66
CA LEU A 52 1.53 1.01 -14.82
C LEU A 52 1.84 1.85 -16.06
N GLY A 53 2.89 1.47 -16.78
CA GLY A 53 3.34 2.19 -17.97
C GLY A 53 4.10 3.49 -17.68
N ALA A 54 4.35 3.83 -16.42
CA ALA A 54 5.15 4.99 -16.08
C ALA A 54 6.59 4.86 -16.59
N ASP A 55 7.14 5.99 -17.03
CA ASP A 55 8.55 6.16 -17.38
C ASP A 55 9.11 7.38 -16.63
N PRO A 56 10.10 7.21 -15.74
CA PRO A 56 10.75 5.94 -15.38
C PRO A 56 9.85 5.01 -14.56
N LYS A 57 10.09 3.70 -14.67
CA LYS A 57 9.38 2.67 -13.89
C LYS A 57 9.84 2.65 -12.43
N THR A 58 9.34 3.58 -11.62
CA THR A 58 9.74 3.74 -10.21
C THR A 58 8.56 3.64 -9.25
N TRP A 59 8.82 3.05 -8.07
CA TRP A 59 7.90 3.09 -6.94
C TRP A 59 8.01 4.44 -6.22
N ARG A 60 6.87 5.05 -5.88
CA ARG A 60 6.82 6.25 -5.04
C ARG A 60 6.36 5.89 -3.63
N PHE A 61 7.08 6.35 -2.61
CA PHE A 61 6.61 6.26 -1.23
C PHE A 61 5.42 7.19 -1.02
N ILE A 62 4.45 6.74 -0.24
CA ILE A 62 3.32 7.54 0.21
C ILE A 62 3.21 7.46 1.72
N GLY A 63 2.61 8.49 2.33
CA GLY A 63 2.40 8.55 3.76
C GLY A 63 1.11 7.86 4.19
N CYS A 64 1.11 7.29 5.39
CA CYS A 64 -0.10 6.96 6.14
C CYS A 64 0.12 7.37 7.59
N GLY A 65 -0.80 8.18 8.13
CA GLY A 65 -0.74 8.64 9.52
C GLY A 65 -1.22 7.59 10.53
N ILE A 66 -1.73 6.45 10.06
CA ILE A 66 -2.38 5.44 10.91
C ILE A 66 -1.54 4.16 10.82
N PRO A 67 -0.80 3.79 11.86
CA PRO A 67 -0.16 2.47 11.94
C PRO A 67 -1.23 1.38 11.94
N HIS A 68 -1.20 0.47 10.97
CA HIS A 68 -2.20 -0.59 10.85
C HIS A 68 -1.64 -1.80 10.10
N SER A 69 -2.14 -2.99 10.42
CA SER A 69 -1.85 -4.22 9.69
C SER A 69 -3.05 -4.64 8.85
N THR A 70 -2.83 -4.88 7.56
CA THR A 70 -3.90 -5.24 6.63
C THR A 70 -4.50 -6.60 7.00
N TYR A 71 -5.83 -6.75 6.91
CA TYR A 71 -6.55 -7.99 7.22
C TYR A 71 -7.35 -8.55 6.04
N SER A 72 -7.85 -7.71 5.14
CA SER A 72 -8.60 -8.15 3.96
C SER A 72 -7.82 -8.01 2.65
N TYR A 73 -8.42 -8.55 1.59
CA TYR A 73 -8.17 -8.08 0.23
C TYR A 73 -8.73 -6.66 0.06
N GLY A 74 -8.18 -5.93 -0.90
CA GLY A 74 -8.59 -4.56 -1.19
C GLY A 74 -9.59 -4.52 -2.33
N LEU A 75 -10.46 -3.51 -2.29
CA LEU A 75 -11.45 -3.23 -3.31
C LEU A 75 -11.19 -1.84 -3.90
N CYS A 76 -11.05 -1.74 -5.22
CA CYS A 76 -10.87 -0.47 -5.90
C CYS A 76 -12.24 0.10 -6.33
N ILE A 77 -12.62 1.25 -5.79
CA ILE A 77 -13.85 1.99 -6.15
C ILE A 77 -13.47 3.46 -6.34
N ASP A 78 -13.87 4.04 -7.48
CA ASP A 78 -13.73 5.47 -7.79
C ASP A 78 -12.33 6.06 -7.56
N GLY A 79 -11.26 5.32 -7.91
CA GLY A 79 -9.88 5.78 -7.72
C GLY A 79 -9.32 5.55 -6.32
N PHE A 80 -10.04 4.85 -5.46
CA PHE A 80 -9.59 4.52 -4.10
C PHE A 80 -9.57 3.01 -3.87
N VAL A 81 -8.48 2.52 -3.28
CA VAL A 81 -8.42 1.15 -2.74
C VAL A 81 -8.85 1.17 -1.28
N TYR A 82 -9.89 0.41 -0.96
CA TYR A 82 -10.44 0.19 0.38
C TYR A 82 -10.04 -1.17 0.91
N TYR A 83 -9.63 -1.27 2.17
CA TYR A 83 -9.39 -2.55 2.83
C TYR A 83 -9.59 -2.45 4.33
N ILE A 84 -9.83 -3.60 4.95
CA ILE A 84 -9.94 -3.76 6.39
C ILE A 84 -8.55 -3.91 6.99
N ALA A 85 -8.25 -3.16 8.04
CA ALA A 85 -6.99 -3.25 8.77
C ALA A 85 -7.20 -3.20 10.29
N SER A 86 -6.27 -3.82 11.03
CA SER A 86 -6.22 -3.73 12.50
C SER A 86 -5.20 -2.69 12.93
N THR A 87 -5.60 -1.77 13.81
CA THR A 87 -4.75 -0.72 14.40
C THR A 87 -4.12 -1.14 15.74
N GLY A 88 -4.31 -2.41 16.16
CA GLY A 88 -3.78 -2.94 17.42
C GLY A 88 -4.55 -2.55 18.68
N THR A 89 -5.58 -1.70 18.57
CA THR A 89 -6.46 -1.26 19.68
C THR A 89 -7.87 -1.87 19.61
N ASP A 90 -8.01 -3.03 18.94
CA ASP A 90 -9.20 -3.89 18.86
C ASP A 90 -10.43 -3.38 18.07
N VAL A 91 -10.23 -2.56 17.04
CA VAL A 91 -11.23 -2.38 15.98
C VAL A 91 -10.57 -2.55 14.61
N CYS A 92 -11.30 -3.19 13.69
CA CYS A 92 -10.94 -3.25 12.28
C CYS A 92 -11.45 -1.97 11.60
N ASP A 93 -10.54 -1.14 11.11
CA ASP A 93 -10.87 0.12 10.44
C ASP A 93 -10.83 -0.05 8.92
N GLU A 94 -11.71 0.68 8.23
CA GLU A 94 -11.66 0.85 6.79
C GLU A 94 -10.59 1.90 6.45
N ILE A 95 -9.56 1.49 5.73
CA ILE A 95 -8.49 2.37 5.25
C ILE A 95 -8.61 2.51 3.75
N ARG A 96 -8.45 3.75 3.24
CA ARG A 96 -8.46 4.06 1.82
C ARG A 96 -7.20 4.76 1.34
N PHE A 97 -6.77 4.42 0.13
CA PHE A 97 -5.65 5.06 -0.57
C PHE A 97 -6.03 5.43 -1.99
N GLU A 98 -5.61 6.60 -2.43
CA GLU A 98 -5.70 6.99 -3.84
C GLU A 98 -4.78 6.09 -4.68
N VAL A 99 -5.37 5.45 -5.68
CA VAL A 99 -4.70 4.63 -6.70
C VAL A 99 -4.88 5.26 -8.06
#